data_AF-A0A124DYY7-F1
#
_entry.id   AF-A0A124DYY7-F1
#
_cell.length_a   1.000
_cell.length_b   1.000
_cell.length_c   1.000
_cell.angle_alpha   90.00
_cell.angle_beta   90.00
_cell.angle_gamma   90.00
#
_symmetry.space_group_name_H-M   'P 1'
#
loop_
_entity.id
_entity.type
_entity.pdbx_description
1 polymer ?
#
loop_
_entity_poly.entity_id
_entity_poly.type
_entity_poly.pdbx_seq_one_letter_code
_entity_poly.pdbx_strand_id
1 'polypeptide(L)'
;MDELTSSEIKPKPRLNVLAAIALGISVVAVSASIYLFVQNSELINKTNQLSEKIASLSEKNDALQKATDAQTAFNTEQERYRKLTYLTAMAHDIEDGIVTDDFVVNKVRFSWGYDGNLSNVVIDVENQPSLALAYKSKGAYELSDREVRAKSDGIIKAVKDYYATASDGPAWNDSTFVQLTVQNYNIGESTGGTFKLVGETK
;
A
#
# COMPACT_ATOMS: atom_id res chain seq x y z
N MET A 1 -89.54 -84.17 31.70
CA MET A 1 -88.23 -84.77 31.41
C MET A 1 -87.62 -83.93 30.30
N ASP A 2 -87.20 -82.69 30.61
CA ASP A 2 -86.02 -82.32 31.41
C ASP A 2 -84.76 -82.89 30.73
N GLU A 3 -83.75 -82.11 30.37
CA GLU A 3 -83.05 -81.15 31.21
C GLU A 3 -82.53 -79.91 30.45
N LEU A 4 -82.55 -78.79 31.18
CA LEU A 4 -81.72 -77.59 30.99
C LEU A 4 -80.23 -77.91 31.15
N THR A 5 -79.37 -77.12 30.49
CA THR A 5 -78.14 -76.46 31.01
C THR A 5 -77.26 -76.07 29.82
N SER A 6 -76.44 -75.03 29.83
CA SER A 6 -76.20 -73.87 30.68
C SER A 6 -75.33 -72.96 29.79
N SER A 7 -75.72 -71.71 29.57
CA SER A 7 -74.93 -70.79 28.74
C SER A 7 -73.69 -70.35 29.51
N GLU A 8 -72.50 -70.71 29.03
CA GLU A 8 -71.21 -70.25 29.54
C GLU A 8 -71.05 -68.73 29.27
N ILE A 9 -71.29 -67.90 30.29
CA ILE A 9 -71.03 -66.46 30.22
C ILE A 9 -69.53 -66.25 30.54
N LYS A 10 -68.73 -65.99 29.51
CA LYS A 10 -67.33 -65.57 29.69
C LYS A 10 -67.27 -64.24 30.46
N PRO A 11 -66.39 -64.10 31.47
CA PRO A 11 -66.30 -62.86 32.23
C PRO A 11 -65.76 -61.73 31.35
N LYS A 12 -66.49 -60.60 31.33
CA LYS A 12 -66.07 -59.37 30.65
C LYS A 12 -64.81 -58.82 31.34
N PRO A 13 -63.70 -58.56 30.62
CA PRO A 13 -62.48 -58.09 31.26
C PRO A 13 -62.71 -56.72 31.92
N ARG A 14 -62.42 -56.59 33.23
CA ARG A 14 -62.41 -55.30 33.93
C ARG A 14 -61.17 -54.54 33.51
N LEU A 15 -61.35 -53.42 32.81
CA LEU A 15 -60.26 -52.54 32.40
C LEU A 15 -59.58 -51.97 33.65
N ASN A 16 -58.29 -52.22 33.82
CA ASN A 16 -57.52 -51.68 34.92
C ASN A 16 -57.23 -50.20 34.61
N VAL A 17 -58.01 -49.28 35.18
CA VAL A 17 -58.02 -47.83 34.82
C VAL A 17 -56.62 -47.20 34.90
N LEU A 18 -55.79 -47.63 35.87
CA LEU A 18 -54.39 -47.22 35.99
C LEU A 18 -53.55 -47.63 34.78
N ALA A 19 -53.76 -48.81 34.22
CA ALA A 19 -53.06 -49.27 33.02
C ALA A 19 -53.49 -48.48 31.78
N ALA A 20 -54.77 -48.10 31.67
CA ALA A 20 -55.27 -47.27 30.59
C ALA A 20 -54.71 -45.83 30.66
N ILE A 21 -54.62 -45.23 31.85
CA ILE A 21 -54.02 -43.91 32.07
C ILE A 21 -52.51 -43.96 31.79
N ALA A 22 -51.80 -44.99 32.27
CA ALA A 22 -50.38 -45.17 32.01
C ALA A 22 -50.09 -45.30 30.51
N LEU A 23 -50.88 -46.10 29.78
CA LEU A 23 -50.78 -46.21 28.32
C LEU A 23 -51.00 -44.86 27.63
N GLY A 24 -51.98 -44.08 28.06
CA GLY A 24 -52.23 -42.73 27.53
C GLY A 24 -51.03 -41.79 27.73
N ILE A 25 -50.45 -41.77 28.93
CA ILE A 25 -49.26 -40.96 29.24
C ILE A 25 -48.05 -41.43 28.43
N SER A 26 -47.85 -42.75 28.29
CA SER A 26 -46.75 -43.30 27.50
C SER A 26 -46.84 -42.94 26.02
N VAL A 27 -48.04 -42.97 25.42
CA VAL A 27 -48.23 -42.59 24.00
C VAL A 27 -47.92 -41.11 23.78
N VAL A 28 -48.35 -40.23 24.69
CA VAL A 28 -48.04 -38.79 24.62
C VAL A 28 -46.53 -38.56 24.79
N ALA A 29 -45.89 -39.24 25.74
CA ALA A 29 -44.46 -39.12 25.99
C ALA A 29 -43.63 -39.59 24.78
N VAL A 30 -44.00 -40.71 24.14
CA VAL A 30 -43.32 -41.21 22.93
C VAL A 30 -43.53 -40.25 21.77
N SER A 31 -44.74 -39.74 21.56
CA SER A 31 -45.04 -38.79 20.47
C SER A 31 -44.29 -37.47 20.65
N ALA A 32 -44.23 -36.94 21.87
CA ALA A 32 -43.44 -35.75 22.21
C ALA A 32 -41.94 -35.98 22.00
N SER A 33 -41.43 -37.16 22.35
CA SER A 33 -40.04 -37.54 22.14
C SER A 33 -39.69 -37.64 20.66
N ILE A 34 -40.56 -38.22 19.84
CA ILE A 34 -40.39 -38.27 18.37
C ILE A 34 -40.39 -36.86 17.78
N TYR A 35 -41.33 -36.00 18.19
CA TYR A 35 -41.39 -34.62 17.74
C TYR A 35 -40.13 -33.83 18.10
N LEU A 36 -39.66 -33.95 19.35
CA LEU A 36 -38.42 -33.31 19.82
C LEU A 36 -37.20 -33.85 19.06
N PHE A 37 -37.15 -35.14 18.75
CA PHE A 37 -36.07 -35.73 17.96
C PHE A 37 -36.04 -35.18 16.54
N VAL A 38 -37.20 -35.07 15.87
CA VAL A 38 -37.29 -34.48 14.52
C VAL A 38 -36.84 -33.02 14.53
N GLN A 39 -37.33 -32.22 15.49
CA GLN A 39 -36.94 -30.82 15.65
C GLN A 39 -35.43 -30.69 15.94
N ASN A 40 -34.88 -31.52 16.83
CA ASN A 40 -33.45 -31.51 17.14
C ASN A 40 -32.59 -31.86 15.91
N SER A 41 -33.02 -32.83 15.11
CA SER A 41 -32.34 -33.17 13.85
C SER A 41 -32.39 -32.01 12.84
N GLU A 42 -33.53 -31.31 12.72
CA GLU A 42 -33.65 -30.13 11.86
C GLU A 42 -32.75 -28.97 12.34
N LEU A 43 -32.69 -28.73 13.66
CA LEU A 43 -31.78 -27.74 14.24
C LEU A 43 -30.32 -28.09 13.98
N ILE A 44 -29.90 -29.34 14.17
CA ILE A 44 -28.53 -29.79 13.88
C ILE A 44 -28.20 -29.54 12.40
N ASN A 45 -29.11 -29.88 11.49
CA ASN A 45 -28.90 -29.63 10.06
C ASN A 45 -28.77 -28.14 9.74
N LYS A 46 -29.62 -27.29 10.32
CA LYS A 46 -29.52 -25.82 10.15
C LYS A 46 -28.23 -25.27 10.74
N THR A 47 -27.80 -25.74 11.91
CA THR A 47 -26.54 -25.35 12.54
C THR A 47 -25.35 -25.75 11.66
N ASN A 48 -25.34 -26.95 11.10
CA ASN A 48 -24.28 -27.40 10.20
C ASN A 48 -24.25 -26.54 8.92
N GLN A 49 -25.40 -26.28 8.29
CA GLN A 49 -25.48 -25.41 7.12
C GLN A 49 -25.03 -23.98 7.41
N LEU A 50 -25.39 -23.42 8.57
CA LEU A 50 -24.94 -22.09 8.98
C LEU A 50 -23.43 -22.08 9.24
N SER A 51 -22.90 -23.12 9.88
CA SER A 51 -21.46 -23.28 10.11
C SER A 51 -20.68 -23.32 8.79
N GLU A 52 -21.16 -24.11 7.81
CA GLU A 52 -20.57 -24.17 6.47
C GLU A 52 -20.64 -22.82 5.74
N LYS A 53 -21.78 -22.12 5.83
CA LYS A 53 -21.92 -20.77 5.25
C LYS A 53 -20.98 -19.77 5.89
N ILE A 54 -20.80 -19.81 7.21
CA ILE A 54 -19.86 -18.96 7.94
C ILE A 54 -18.42 -19.25 7.51
N ALA A 55 -18.04 -20.53 7.41
CA ALA A 55 -16.71 -20.91 6.93
C ALA A 55 -16.46 -20.40 5.50
N SER A 56 -17.42 -20.60 4.60
CA SER A 56 -17.32 -20.10 3.21
C SER A 56 -17.28 -18.57 3.13
N LEU A 57 -18.05 -17.87 3.96
CA LEU A 57 -18.02 -16.41 4.03
C LEU A 57 -16.67 -15.91 4.57
N SER A 58 -16.11 -16.56 5.59
CA SER A 58 -14.79 -16.24 6.12
C SER A 58 -13.72 -16.39 5.05
N GLU A 59 -13.72 -17.50 4.31
CA GLU A 59 -12.76 -17.75 3.23
C GLU A 59 -12.87 -16.70 2.11
N LYS A 60 -14.09 -16.35 1.70
CA LYS A 60 -14.31 -15.28 0.72
C LYS A 60 -13.83 -13.92 1.22
N ASN A 61 -14.02 -13.63 2.50
CA ASN A 61 -13.57 -12.39 3.10
C ASN A 61 -12.03 -12.31 3.13
N ASP A 62 -11.36 -13.39 3.51
CA ASP A 62 -9.89 -13.48 3.49
C ASP A 62 -9.34 -13.32 2.06
N ALA A 63 -10.00 -13.92 1.07
CA ALA A 63 -9.64 -13.77 -0.34
C ALA A 63 -9.81 -12.32 -0.82
N LEU A 64 -10.91 -11.66 -0.44
CA LEU A 64 -11.15 -10.25 -0.75
C LEU A 64 -10.14 -9.32 -0.08
N GLN A 65 -9.77 -9.58 1.17
CA GLN A 65 -8.74 -8.81 1.87
C GLN A 65 -7.39 -8.92 1.16
N LYS A 66 -6.96 -10.14 0.80
CA LYS A 66 -5.72 -10.36 0.04
C LYS A 66 -5.73 -9.64 -1.31
N ALA A 67 -6.85 -9.67 -2.03
CA ALA A 67 -6.98 -8.97 -3.29
C ALA A 67 -6.90 -7.44 -3.11
N THR A 68 -7.49 -6.91 -2.03
CA THR A 68 -7.44 -5.49 -1.68
C THR A 68 -6.03 -5.03 -1.32
N ASP A 69 -5.31 -5.83 -0.52
CA ASP A 69 -3.93 -5.55 -0.14
C ASP A 69 -3.01 -5.56 -1.38
N ALA A 70 -3.18 -6.56 -2.25
CA ALA A 70 -2.45 -6.65 -3.51
C ALA A 70 -2.74 -5.45 -4.44
N GLN A 71 -4.01 -5.02 -4.54
CA GLN A 71 -4.39 -3.85 -5.33
C GLN A 71 -3.79 -2.57 -4.76
N THR A 72 -3.76 -2.42 -3.43
CA THR A 72 -3.18 -1.25 -2.76
C THR A 72 -1.67 -1.16 -3.00
N ALA A 73 -0.97 -2.31 -2.91
CA ALA A 73 0.45 -2.39 -3.24
C ALA A 73 0.70 -2.01 -4.71
N PHE A 74 -0.10 -2.56 -5.63
CA PHE A 74 0.00 -2.27 -7.06
C PHE A 74 -0.21 -0.78 -7.37
N ASN A 75 -1.26 -0.16 -6.80
CA ASN A 75 -1.54 1.27 -7.00
C ASN A 75 -0.39 2.14 -6.47
N THR A 76 0.22 1.75 -5.35
CA THR A 76 1.37 2.47 -4.77
C THR A 76 2.60 2.39 -5.68
N GLU A 77 2.88 1.21 -6.24
CA GLU A 77 3.96 1.03 -7.22
C GLU A 77 3.69 1.82 -8.50
N GLN A 78 2.44 1.80 -8.99
CA GLN A 78 2.05 2.55 -10.19
C GLN A 78 2.26 4.06 -10.03
N GLU A 79 1.84 4.63 -8.90
CA GLU A 79 2.10 6.04 -8.58
C GLU A 79 3.60 6.35 -8.52
N ARG A 80 4.40 5.44 -7.98
CA ARG A 80 5.86 5.58 -7.96
C ARG A 80 6.45 5.58 -9.37
N TYR A 81 6.02 4.69 -10.25
CA TYR A 81 6.48 4.68 -11.64
C TYR A 81 6.06 5.94 -12.38
N ARG A 82 4.81 6.41 -12.21
CA ARG A 82 4.31 7.65 -12.81
C ARG A 82 5.21 8.84 -12.48
N LYS A 83 5.53 9.01 -11.19
CA LYS A 83 6.42 10.08 -10.71
C LYS A 83 7.85 9.94 -11.21
N LEU A 84 8.39 8.71 -11.26
CA LEU A 84 9.73 8.47 -11.80
C LEU A 84 9.82 8.83 -13.28
N THR A 85 8.84 8.42 -14.10
CA THR A 85 8.77 8.79 -15.52
C THR A 85 8.72 10.29 -15.70
N TYR A 86 7.94 10.99 -14.87
CA TYR A 86 7.86 12.44 -14.91
C TYR A 86 9.19 13.12 -14.55
N LEU A 87 9.90 12.62 -13.52
CA LEU A 87 11.25 13.10 -13.19
C LEU A 87 12.25 12.87 -14.32
N THR A 88 12.17 11.74 -15.03
CA THR A 88 13.04 11.45 -16.17
C THR A 88 12.74 12.39 -17.34
N ALA A 89 11.47 12.64 -17.65
CA ALA A 89 11.09 13.59 -18.69
C ALA A 89 11.60 15.01 -18.36
N MET A 90 11.40 15.46 -17.12
CA MET A 90 11.90 16.75 -16.67
C MET A 90 13.43 16.83 -16.71
N ALA A 91 14.13 15.75 -16.34
CA ALA A 91 15.58 15.72 -16.44
C ALA A 91 16.04 15.99 -17.88
N HIS A 92 15.39 15.37 -18.86
CA HIS A 92 15.67 15.63 -20.27
C HIS A 92 15.29 17.03 -20.74
N ASP A 93 14.21 17.63 -20.22
CA ASP A 93 13.86 19.01 -20.59
C ASP A 93 14.86 20.04 -20.02
N ILE A 94 15.47 19.73 -18.87
CA ILE A 94 16.49 20.58 -18.23
C ILE A 94 17.82 20.50 -18.97
N GLU A 95 18.17 19.32 -19.51
CA GLU A 95 19.35 19.09 -20.34
C GLU A 95 19.36 20.06 -21.53
N ASP A 96 20.42 20.86 -21.63
CA ASP A 96 20.61 21.98 -22.58
C ASP A 96 19.55 23.10 -22.53
N GLY A 97 18.44 22.92 -21.81
CA GLY A 97 17.35 23.87 -21.68
C GLY A 97 17.59 24.94 -20.61
N ILE A 98 18.31 24.60 -19.53
CA ILE A 98 18.62 25.53 -18.44
C ILE A 98 20.03 26.09 -18.62
N VAL A 99 20.08 27.41 -18.83
CA VAL A 99 21.31 28.16 -19.14
C VAL A 99 21.40 29.39 -18.24
N THR A 100 22.59 29.66 -17.72
CA THR A 100 22.99 30.94 -17.14
C THR A 100 24.14 31.53 -17.95
N ASP A 101 24.58 32.75 -17.62
CA ASP A 101 25.75 33.37 -18.27
C ASP A 101 27.06 32.57 -18.09
N ASP A 102 27.07 31.63 -17.13
CA ASP A 102 28.23 30.90 -16.66
C ASP A 102 28.18 29.40 -16.98
N PHE A 103 27.00 28.81 -16.94
CA PHE A 103 26.80 27.37 -17.06
C PHE A 103 25.63 27.03 -18.00
N VAL A 104 25.74 25.91 -18.70
CA VAL A 104 24.59 25.18 -19.27
C VAL A 104 24.48 23.84 -18.58
N VAL A 105 23.26 23.41 -18.26
CA VAL A 105 23.05 22.06 -17.69
C VAL A 105 23.23 21.03 -18.79
N ASN A 106 24.25 20.18 -18.69
CA ASN A 106 24.47 19.06 -19.60
C ASN A 106 23.68 17.83 -19.16
N LYS A 107 23.56 17.62 -17.84
CA LYS A 107 22.80 16.49 -17.29
C LYS A 107 22.26 16.81 -15.92
N VAL A 108 21.04 16.35 -15.64
CA VAL A 108 20.52 16.34 -14.26
C VAL A 108 20.00 14.95 -13.89
N ARG A 109 20.21 14.57 -12.63
CA ARG A 109 19.68 13.32 -12.07
C ARG A 109 18.96 13.60 -10.77
N PHE A 110 17.68 13.24 -10.75
CA PHE A 110 16.84 13.29 -9.56
C PHE A 110 16.75 11.92 -8.92
N SER A 111 17.02 11.84 -7.61
CA SER A 111 16.83 10.63 -6.80
C SER A 111 15.71 10.86 -5.79
N TRP A 112 14.84 9.86 -5.67
CA TRP A 112 13.71 9.89 -4.75
C TRP A 112 14.07 9.16 -3.46
N GLY A 113 13.84 9.81 -2.31
CA GLY A 113 13.94 9.22 -0.98
C GLY A 113 12.71 8.41 -0.57
N TYR A 114 12.87 7.57 0.46
CA TYR A 114 11.79 6.77 1.05
C TYR A 114 10.75 7.61 1.80
N ASP A 115 11.08 8.85 2.14
CA ASP A 115 10.22 9.81 2.84
C ASP A 115 9.24 10.55 1.89
N GLY A 116 9.28 10.23 0.59
CA GLY A 116 8.43 10.88 -0.40
C GLY A 116 9.03 12.15 -1.01
N ASN A 117 10.21 12.60 -0.57
CA ASN A 117 10.89 13.81 -1.05
C ASN A 117 12.07 13.48 -1.98
N LEU A 118 12.60 14.48 -2.68
CA LEU A 118 13.89 14.33 -3.35
C LEU A 118 15.01 14.16 -2.31
N SER A 119 15.77 13.07 -2.46
CA SER A 119 16.91 12.78 -1.59
C SER A 119 18.21 13.38 -2.12
N ASN A 120 18.43 13.28 -3.42
CA ASN A 120 19.66 13.72 -4.08
C ASN A 120 19.36 14.29 -5.47
N VAL A 121 19.97 15.43 -5.79
CA VAL A 121 19.99 16.02 -7.12
C VAL A 121 21.44 16.19 -7.56
N VAL A 122 21.81 15.55 -8.68
CA VAL A 122 23.14 15.74 -9.28
C VAL A 122 22.96 16.55 -10.56
N ILE A 123 23.59 17.73 -10.62
CA ILE A 123 23.56 18.63 -11.76
C ILE A 123 24.97 18.64 -12.35
N ASP A 124 25.12 18.11 -13.56
CA ASP A 124 26.34 18.23 -14.36
C ASP A 124 26.17 19.38 -15.34
N VAL A 125 27.13 20.30 -15.34
CA VAL A 125 27.13 21.50 -16.15
C VAL A 125 28.31 21.52 -17.11
N GLU A 126 28.14 22.26 -18.20
CA GLU A 126 29.24 22.72 -19.03
C GLU A 126 29.44 24.22 -18.83
N ASN A 127 30.70 24.64 -18.99
CA ASN A 127 31.06 26.06 -18.88
C ASN A 127 30.59 26.81 -20.14
N GLN A 128 29.94 27.96 -19.94
CA GLN A 128 29.80 28.94 -21.00
C GLN A 128 31.17 29.52 -21.39
N PRO A 129 31.34 30.08 -22.61
CA PRO A 129 32.64 30.50 -23.12
C PRO A 129 33.43 31.45 -22.22
N SER A 130 32.75 32.34 -21.50
CA SER A 130 33.35 33.28 -20.54
C SER A 130 33.98 32.56 -19.35
N LEU A 131 33.26 31.62 -18.72
CA LEU A 131 33.73 30.88 -17.57
C LEU A 131 34.74 29.79 -17.95
N ALA A 132 34.64 29.24 -19.16
CA ALA A 132 35.55 28.21 -19.66
C ALA A 132 37.02 28.67 -19.64
N LEU A 133 37.29 29.96 -19.85
CA LEU A 133 38.63 30.54 -19.78
C LEU A 133 39.24 30.51 -18.37
N ALA A 134 38.41 30.49 -17.34
CA ALA A 134 38.85 30.42 -15.94
C ALA A 134 38.94 28.98 -15.42
N TYR A 135 38.52 27.96 -16.18
CA TYR A 135 38.47 26.59 -15.70
C TYR A 135 39.87 25.93 -15.69
N LYS A 136 40.32 25.47 -14.51
CA LYS A 136 41.64 24.84 -14.29
C LYS A 136 41.61 23.32 -14.35
N SER A 137 40.55 22.72 -14.90
CA SER A 137 40.25 21.28 -14.86
C SER A 137 39.85 20.77 -13.47
N LYS A 138 39.29 19.55 -13.43
CA LYS A 138 38.92 18.84 -12.19
C LYS A 138 38.01 19.61 -11.24
N GLY A 139 37.06 20.38 -11.78
CA GLY A 139 36.11 21.16 -10.98
C GLY A 139 36.67 22.46 -10.39
N ALA A 140 37.93 22.81 -10.65
CA ALA A 140 38.57 24.01 -10.11
C ALA A 140 38.54 25.19 -11.09
N TYR A 141 38.50 26.42 -10.55
CA TYR A 141 38.47 27.66 -11.33
C TYR A 141 39.52 28.67 -10.84
N GLU A 142 40.00 29.53 -11.74
CA GLU A 142 40.78 30.73 -11.46
C GLU A 142 39.88 31.90 -11.04
N LEU A 143 39.04 31.66 -10.05
CA LEU A 143 38.10 32.63 -9.51
C LEU A 143 38.15 32.55 -7.99
N SER A 144 37.65 33.58 -7.30
CA SER A 144 37.47 33.48 -5.85
C SER A 144 36.37 32.48 -5.50
N ASP A 145 36.48 31.83 -4.35
CA ASP A 145 35.46 30.90 -3.84
C ASP A 145 34.07 31.55 -3.78
N ARG A 146 34.02 32.85 -3.48
CA ARG A 146 32.77 33.62 -3.48
C ARG A 146 32.15 33.70 -4.87
N GLU A 147 32.94 33.91 -5.91
CA GLU A 147 32.45 33.96 -7.29
C GLU A 147 31.98 32.59 -7.75
N VAL A 148 32.78 31.53 -7.55
CA VAL A 148 32.39 30.17 -7.93
C VAL A 148 31.10 29.75 -7.23
N ARG A 149 30.95 30.06 -5.93
CA ARG A 149 29.71 29.81 -5.19
C ARG A 149 28.52 30.56 -5.76
N ALA A 150 28.64 31.87 -6.01
CA ALA A 150 27.54 32.66 -6.56
C ALA A 150 27.06 32.14 -7.92
N LYS A 151 28.00 31.72 -8.78
CA LYS A 151 27.69 31.12 -10.10
C LYS A 151 27.01 29.75 -9.95
N SER A 152 27.50 28.94 -9.01
CA SER A 152 26.95 27.62 -8.69
C SER A 152 25.53 27.72 -8.11
N ASP A 153 25.31 28.64 -7.17
CA ASP A 153 23.98 28.91 -6.60
C ASP A 153 23.01 29.41 -7.67
N GLY A 154 23.49 30.21 -8.62
CA GLY A 154 22.69 30.69 -9.76
C GLY A 154 22.13 29.55 -10.60
N ILE A 155 22.97 28.59 -11.02
CA ILE A 155 22.51 27.46 -11.83
C ILE A 155 21.65 26.48 -11.03
N ILE A 156 22.01 26.21 -9.76
CA ILE A 156 21.20 25.36 -8.87
C ILE A 156 19.80 25.96 -8.68
N LYS A 157 19.72 27.27 -8.49
CA LYS A 157 18.46 27.99 -8.38
C LYS A 157 17.64 27.90 -9.67
N ALA A 158 18.25 28.09 -10.84
CA ALA A 158 17.55 27.98 -12.11
C ALA A 158 16.94 26.59 -12.32
N VAL A 159 17.68 25.53 -11.99
CA VAL A 159 17.20 24.14 -12.03
C VAL A 159 16.06 23.91 -11.03
N LYS A 160 16.19 24.43 -9.79
CA LYS A 160 15.15 24.31 -8.76
C LYS A 160 13.88 25.08 -9.14
N ASP A 161 14.01 26.26 -9.74
CA ASP A 161 12.88 27.09 -10.17
C ASP A 161 12.12 26.40 -11.32
N TYR A 162 12.82 25.78 -12.28
CA TYR A 162 12.17 24.94 -13.31
C TYR A 162 11.49 23.72 -12.68
N TYR A 163 12.17 23.03 -11.75
CA TYR A 163 11.62 21.90 -11.03
C TYR A 163 10.30 22.25 -10.30
N ALA A 164 10.23 23.44 -9.70
CA ALA A 164 9.06 23.90 -8.98
C ALA A 164 7.80 24.10 -9.85
N THR A 165 7.95 24.12 -11.19
CA THR A 165 6.80 24.16 -12.11
C THR A 165 6.03 22.85 -12.16
N ALA A 166 6.61 21.76 -11.65
CA ALA A 166 5.95 20.47 -11.54
C ALA A 166 5.03 20.36 -10.34
N SER A 167 3.74 20.16 -10.60
CA SER A 167 2.74 19.95 -9.54
C SER A 167 2.84 18.58 -8.86
N ASP A 168 3.36 17.56 -9.56
CA ASP A 168 3.21 16.15 -9.18
C ASP A 168 4.55 15.48 -8.75
N GLY A 169 5.65 16.24 -8.74
CA GLY A 169 6.98 15.76 -8.35
C GLY A 169 7.16 15.60 -6.82
N PRO A 170 8.11 14.76 -6.36
CA PRO A 170 8.58 14.79 -4.97
C PRO A 170 9.02 16.21 -4.55
N ALA A 171 8.91 16.57 -3.27
CA ALA A 171 9.33 17.92 -2.89
C ALA A 171 10.87 18.08 -2.93
N TRP A 172 11.35 19.20 -3.49
CA TRP A 172 12.74 19.67 -3.34
C TRP A 172 12.82 20.62 -2.14
N ASN A 173 13.21 20.10 -0.99
CA ASN A 173 13.29 20.85 0.27
C ASN A 173 14.74 21.10 0.70
N ASP A 174 14.94 21.72 1.86
CA ASP A 174 16.29 22.06 2.34
C ASP A 174 17.12 20.84 2.77
N SER A 175 16.47 19.68 2.98
CA SER A 175 17.15 18.42 3.27
C SER A 175 17.60 17.67 2.01
N THR A 176 17.17 18.12 0.82
CA THR A 176 17.63 17.56 -0.45
C THR A 176 19.11 17.88 -0.64
N PHE A 177 19.92 16.83 -0.77
CA PHE A 177 21.33 16.97 -1.10
C PHE A 177 21.49 17.35 -2.58
N VAL A 178 22.30 18.36 -2.87
CA VAL A 178 22.56 18.81 -4.24
C VAL A 178 24.06 18.71 -4.51
N GLN A 179 24.45 18.04 -5.58
CA GLN A 179 25.83 17.99 -6.06
C GLN A 179 25.93 18.68 -7.40
N LEU A 180 26.86 19.61 -7.54
CA LEU A 180 27.16 20.28 -8.80
C LEU A 180 28.49 19.78 -9.35
N THR A 181 28.49 19.29 -10.58
CA THR A 181 29.68 18.79 -11.27
C THR A 181 29.90 19.52 -12.59
N VAL A 182 31.14 19.63 -13.04
CA VAL A 182 31.49 20.05 -14.41
C VAL A 182 32.33 18.95 -15.06
N GLN A 183 31.90 18.46 -16.22
CA GLN A 183 32.54 17.31 -16.87
C GLN A 183 32.68 16.11 -15.90
N ASN A 184 31.68 15.87 -15.06
CA ASN A 184 31.67 14.87 -13.98
C ASN A 184 32.69 15.09 -12.85
N TYR A 185 33.39 16.23 -12.79
CA TYR A 185 34.22 16.60 -11.64
C TYR A 185 33.44 17.47 -10.67
N ASN A 186 33.48 17.13 -9.38
CA ASN A 186 32.73 17.84 -8.34
C ASN A 186 33.26 19.27 -8.16
N ILE A 187 32.35 20.25 -8.27
CA ILE A 187 32.61 21.65 -7.93
C ILE A 187 32.29 21.87 -6.45
N GLY A 188 31.19 21.30 -5.98
CA GLY A 188 30.69 21.49 -4.63
C GLY A 188 29.33 20.85 -4.39
N GLU A 189 28.90 20.93 -3.14
CA GLU A 189 27.70 20.28 -2.63
C GLU A 189 26.90 21.23 -1.74
N SER A 190 25.57 21.12 -1.78
CA SER A 190 24.66 21.83 -0.90
C SER A 190 23.85 20.86 -0.05
N THR A 191 23.75 21.17 1.24
CA THR A 191 22.86 20.51 2.20
C THR A 191 22.36 21.58 3.16
N GLY A 192 21.05 21.68 3.39
CA GLY A 192 20.48 22.76 4.21
C GLY A 192 20.52 24.14 3.52
N GLY A 193 20.54 24.16 2.18
CA GLY A 193 20.50 25.40 1.39
C GLY A 193 21.81 26.19 1.31
N THR A 194 22.92 25.67 1.83
CA THR A 194 24.25 26.31 1.73
C THR A 194 25.18 25.48 0.86
N PHE A 195 25.61 26.03 -0.28
CA PHE A 195 26.57 25.41 -1.18
C PHE A 195 28.02 25.61 -0.70
N LYS A 196 28.77 24.50 -0.66
CA LYS A 196 30.17 24.45 -0.23
C LYS A 196 31.02 23.91 -1.36
N LEU A 197 32.14 24.57 -1.62
CA LEU A 197 33.07 24.14 -2.66
C LEU A 197 33.90 22.96 -2.18
N VAL A 198 34.30 22.10 -3.12
CA VAL A 198 35.27 21.05 -2.85
C VAL A 198 36.60 21.70 -2.43
N GLY A 199 37.10 21.34 -1.26
CA GLY A 199 38.37 21.87 -0.71
C GLY A 199 38.21 23.08 0.22
N GLU A 200 36.99 23.59 0.40
CA GLU A 200 36.71 24.62 1.40
C GLU A 200 36.75 24.01 2.81
N THR A 201 37.83 24.24 3.56
CA THR A 201 37.89 23.93 4.99
C THR A 201 37.11 24.98 5.78
N LYS A 202 36.28 24.51 6.72
CA LYS A 202 35.48 25.31 7.67
C LYS A 202 36.28 26.45 8.32
#